data_AF-A0A9E2FLY8-F1
#
_entry.id   AF-A0A9E2FLY8-F1
#
_cell.length_a   1.000
_cell.length_b   1.000
_cell.length_c   1.000
_cell.angle_alpha   90.00
_cell.angle_beta   90.00
_cell.angle_gamma   90.00
#
_symmetry.space_group_name_H-M   'P 1'
#
loop_
_entity.id
_entity.type
_entity.pdbx_description
1 polymer ?
#
loop_
_entity_poly.entity_id
_entity_poly.type
_entity_poly.pdbx_seq_one_letter_code
_entity_poly.pdbx_strand_id
1 'polypeptide(L)'
;HLIDCGVRFLKEYKTDFVFMSKLPVGVGADVFSTQTLRDASRLATKPEHREHVNEYFFENLEKFNSANLSFGPELQEPNLRLTVDTKEDLEMMRKIYAKFYDGNLVNVRDVIKLYRSEPEFFTNSVIRQRYGSERERILKLG
;
A
#
# COMPACT_ATOMS: atom_id res chain seq x y z
N HIS A 1 13.30 2.19 6.01
CA HIS A 1 12.27 2.31 4.95
C HIS A 1 10.95 1.73 5.46
N LEU A 2 9.80 2.02 4.83
CA LEU A 2 8.48 1.54 5.30
C LEU A 2 8.42 0.01 5.41
N ILE A 3 8.99 -0.69 4.42
CA ILE A 3 9.14 -2.15 4.40
C ILE A 3 9.89 -2.64 5.63
N ASP A 4 11.02 -2.01 5.98
CA ASP A 4 11.80 -2.38 7.18
C ASP A 4 10.98 -2.19 8.45
N CYS A 5 10.17 -1.13 8.53
CA CYS A 5 9.28 -0.91 9.68
C CYS A 5 8.28 -2.06 9.81
N GLY A 6 7.64 -2.47 8.72
CA GLY A 6 6.73 -3.62 8.70
C GLY A 6 7.41 -4.94 9.09
N VAL A 7 8.60 -5.21 8.55
CA VAL A 7 9.37 -6.42 8.88
C VAL A 7 9.83 -6.44 10.34
N ARG A 8 10.30 -5.31 10.88
CA ARG A 8 10.70 -5.20 12.29
C ARG A 8 9.51 -5.39 13.21
N PHE A 9 8.40 -4.71 12.93
CA PHE A 9 7.16 -4.86 13.69
C PHE A 9 6.71 -6.32 13.73
N LEU A 10 6.71 -6.98 12.56
CA LEU A 10 6.34 -8.39 12.45
C LEU A 10 7.19 -9.28 13.35
N LYS A 11 8.51 -9.06 13.36
CA LYS A 11 9.46 -9.84 14.18
C LYS A 11 9.34 -9.55 15.67
N GLU A 12 9.21 -8.29 16.05
CA GLU A 12 9.17 -7.84 17.44
C GLU A 12 7.89 -8.29 18.15
N TYR A 13 6.74 -8.11 17.49
CA TYR A 13 5.44 -8.43 18.05
C TYR A 13 4.92 -9.82 17.65
N LYS A 14 5.72 -10.58 16.88
CA LYS A 14 5.39 -11.93 16.41
C LYS A 14 4.00 -11.99 15.76
N THR A 15 3.71 -11.02 14.91
CA THR A 15 2.45 -10.95 14.15
C THR A 15 2.51 -11.85 12.90
N ASP A 16 1.35 -12.31 12.46
CA ASP A 16 1.19 -13.11 11.25
C ASP A 16 1.18 -12.25 9.98
N PHE A 17 0.51 -11.09 10.07
CA PHE A 17 0.23 -10.20 8.96
C PHE A 17 0.26 -8.73 9.42
N VAL A 18 1.11 -7.92 8.79
CA VAL A 18 1.16 -6.47 9.00
C VAL A 18 0.79 -5.79 7.69
N PHE A 19 -0.18 -4.89 7.73
CA PHE A 19 -0.55 -4.03 6.60
C PHE A 19 -0.42 -2.57 6.99
N MET A 20 -0.43 -1.68 6.00
CA MET A 20 -0.29 -0.23 6.20
C MET A 20 -1.48 0.49 5.58
N SER A 21 -2.21 1.28 6.37
CA SER A 21 -3.30 2.14 5.86
C SER A 21 -2.89 3.60 5.69
N LYS A 22 -3.73 4.36 4.97
CA LYS A 22 -3.62 5.81 4.73
C LYS A 22 -2.41 6.31 3.94
N LEU A 23 -1.49 5.45 3.54
CA LEU A 23 -0.38 5.82 2.66
C LEU A 23 -0.87 6.07 1.23
N PRO A 24 -0.09 6.81 0.39
CA PRO A 24 -0.36 6.86 -1.04
C PRO A 24 -0.46 5.47 -1.65
N VAL A 25 -1.35 5.32 -2.64
CA VAL A 25 -1.49 4.07 -3.39
C VAL A 25 -0.17 3.77 -4.10
N GLY A 26 0.34 2.56 -3.94
CA GLY A 26 1.64 2.13 -4.49
C GLY A 26 2.85 2.34 -3.57
N VAL A 27 2.68 2.94 -2.39
CA VAL A 27 3.77 3.17 -1.42
C VAL A 27 3.79 2.16 -0.28
N GLY A 28 2.61 1.75 0.18
CA GLY A 28 2.47 0.80 1.30
C GLY A 28 2.96 -0.61 0.95
N ALA A 29 3.20 -1.40 1.98
CA ALA A 29 3.57 -2.81 1.85
C ALA A 29 2.75 -3.68 2.81
N ASP A 30 2.36 -4.85 2.32
CA ASP A 30 1.78 -5.92 3.11
C ASP A 30 2.92 -6.91 3.46
N VAL A 31 3.10 -7.19 4.75
CA VAL A 31 4.19 -8.04 5.27
C VAL A 31 3.58 -9.26 5.96
N PHE A 32 4.05 -10.44 5.58
CA PHE A 32 3.51 -11.71 6.07
C PHE A 32 4.61 -12.59 6.62
N SER A 33 4.30 -13.38 7.64
CA SER A 33 5.16 -14.49 8.02
C SER A 33 5.14 -15.56 6.93
N THR A 34 6.28 -16.21 6.67
CA THR A 34 6.35 -17.29 5.68
C THR A 34 5.43 -18.45 6.04
N GLN A 35 5.26 -18.74 7.33
CA GLN A 35 4.37 -19.81 7.79
C GLN A 35 2.91 -19.47 7.45
N THR A 36 2.47 -18.26 7.78
CA THR A 36 1.10 -17.80 7.52
C THR A 36 0.78 -17.76 6.02
N LEU A 37 1.75 -17.39 5.16
CA LEU A 37 1.59 -17.49 3.70
C LEU A 37 1.37 -18.93 3.21
N ARG A 38 2.10 -19.91 3.78
CA ARG A 38 1.90 -21.32 3.41
C ARG A 38 0.52 -21.81 3.84
N ASP A 39 0.08 -21.43 5.04
CA ASP A 39 -1.22 -21.82 5.57
C ASP A 39 -2.35 -21.18 4.77
N ALA A 40 -2.27 -19.88 4.49
CA ALA A 40 -3.20 -19.17 3.61
C ALA A 40 -3.26 -19.80 2.21
N SER A 41 -2.11 -20.14 1.62
CA SER A 41 -2.06 -20.84 0.32
C SER A 41 -2.76 -22.20 0.34
N ARG A 42 -2.84 -22.90 1.48
CA ARG A 42 -3.59 -24.17 1.56
C ARG A 42 -5.09 -23.97 1.73
N LEU A 43 -5.48 -22.88 2.39
CA LEU A 43 -6.87 -22.59 2.76
C LEU A 43 -7.60 -21.74 1.72
N ALA A 44 -6.87 -20.98 0.90
CA ALA A 44 -7.40 -20.13 -0.16
C ALA A 44 -7.94 -20.99 -1.32
N THR A 45 -9.27 -21.01 -1.45
CA THR A 45 -9.98 -21.79 -2.49
C THR A 45 -10.50 -20.93 -3.64
N LYS A 46 -10.61 -19.61 -3.48
CA LYS A 46 -11.10 -18.72 -4.53
C LYS A 46 -9.97 -18.32 -5.50
N PRO A 47 -10.24 -18.18 -6.81
CA PRO A 47 -9.25 -17.69 -7.77
C PRO A 47 -8.67 -16.32 -7.39
N GLU A 48 -9.49 -15.42 -6.86
CA GLU A 48 -9.09 -14.06 -6.48
C GLU A 48 -8.05 -14.07 -5.36
N HIS A 49 -8.10 -15.05 -4.44
CA HIS A 49 -7.09 -15.21 -3.39
C HIS A 49 -5.72 -15.65 -3.93
N ARG A 50 -5.69 -16.27 -5.10
CA ARG A 50 -4.44 -16.72 -5.76
C ARG A 50 -3.82 -15.60 -6.59
N GLU A 51 -4.66 -14.76 -7.20
CA GLU A 51 -4.24 -13.57 -7.94
C GLU A 51 -3.79 -12.45 -6.99
N HIS A 52 -4.53 -12.25 -5.90
CA HIS A 52 -4.27 -11.23 -4.89
C HIS A 52 -4.08 -11.88 -3.53
N VAL A 53 -2.81 -12.17 -3.20
CA VAL A 53 -2.42 -12.94 -2.01
C VAL A 53 -2.98 -12.37 -0.70
N ASN A 54 -3.17 -11.05 -0.64
CA ASN A 54 -3.63 -10.34 0.55
C ASN A 54 -5.14 -10.41 0.77
N GLU A 55 -5.96 -10.69 -0.26
CA GLU A 55 -7.42 -10.72 -0.13
C GLU A 55 -7.89 -11.80 0.84
N TYR A 56 -7.27 -12.98 0.84
CA TYR A 56 -7.58 -14.02 1.82
C TYR A 56 -7.38 -13.54 3.26
N PHE A 57 -6.34 -12.75 3.51
CA PHE A 57 -6.04 -12.22 4.85
C PHE A 57 -7.03 -11.15 5.28
N PHE A 58 -7.40 -10.23 4.39
CA PHE A 58 -8.39 -9.20 4.70
C PHE A 58 -9.80 -9.78 4.92
N GLU A 59 -10.19 -10.83 4.18
CA GLU A 59 -11.47 -11.54 4.38
C GLU A 59 -11.53 -12.35 5.69
N ASN A 60 -10.38 -12.66 6.28
CA ASN A 60 -10.28 -13.55 7.45
C ASN A 60 -9.38 -12.94 8.54
N LEU A 61 -9.39 -11.61 8.68
CA LEU A 61 -8.44 -10.86 9.50
C LEU A 61 -8.44 -11.32 10.97
N GLU A 62 -9.59 -11.77 11.47
CA GLU A 62 -9.81 -12.32 12.81
C GLU A 62 -9.12 -13.66 13.07
N LYS A 63 -8.68 -14.37 12.02
CA LYS A 63 -7.96 -15.65 12.13
C LYS A 63 -6.45 -15.48 12.29
N PHE A 64 -5.95 -14.25 12.19
CA PHE A 64 -4.54 -13.93 12.21
C PHE A 64 -4.23 -12.94 13.32
N ASN A 65 -3.06 -13.09 13.95
CA ASN A 65 -2.48 -12.02 14.75
C ASN A 65 -2.02 -10.91 13.79
N SER A 66 -2.93 -10.02 13.42
CA SER A 66 -2.73 -9.00 12.41
C SER A 66 -2.61 -7.61 13.01
N ALA A 67 -1.88 -6.73 12.34
CA ALA A 67 -1.69 -5.35 12.77
C ALA A 67 -1.74 -4.36 11.60
N ASN A 68 -2.39 -3.23 11.83
CA ASN A 68 -2.30 -2.06 10.96
C ASN A 68 -1.17 -1.15 11.45
N LEU A 69 -0.09 -1.04 10.69
CA LEU A 69 1.02 -0.15 10.99
C LEU A 69 0.75 1.23 10.39
N SER A 70 0.34 2.16 11.26
CA SER A 70 0.08 3.55 10.92
C SER A 70 1.35 4.41 10.98
N PHE A 71 1.41 5.42 10.10
CA PHE A 71 2.52 6.39 10.04
C PHE A 71 2.04 7.80 10.36
N GLY A 72 2.97 8.73 10.59
CA GLY A 72 2.66 10.12 10.89
C GLY A 72 1.92 10.84 9.74
N PRO A 73 1.24 11.97 10.02
CA PRO A 73 0.46 12.73 9.04
C PRO A 73 1.26 13.17 7.81
N GLU A 74 2.58 13.26 7.90
CA GLU A 74 3.47 13.59 6.79
C GLU A 74 3.56 12.50 5.72
N LEU A 75 3.09 11.28 6.01
CA LEU A 75 3.03 10.16 5.08
C LEU A 75 1.60 9.74 4.73
N GLN A 76 0.58 10.30 5.37
CA GLN A 76 -0.82 9.93 5.14
C GLN A 76 -1.41 10.74 3.97
N GLU A 77 -1.59 10.11 2.82
CA GLU A 77 -2.23 10.72 1.65
C GLU A 77 -2.87 9.65 0.74
N PRO A 78 -3.99 9.02 1.15
CA PRO A 78 -4.56 7.86 0.47
C PRO A 78 -5.15 8.17 -0.92
N ASN A 79 -5.36 9.45 -1.23
CA ASN A 79 -5.84 9.89 -2.54
C ASN A 79 -4.71 10.07 -3.57
N LEU A 80 -3.45 10.14 -3.12
CA LEU A 80 -2.30 10.23 -4.01
C LEU A 80 -2.00 8.85 -4.62
N ARG A 81 -1.96 8.79 -5.95
CA ARG A 81 -1.69 7.57 -6.73
C ARG A 81 -0.28 7.55 -7.28
N LEU A 82 0.56 6.67 -6.72
CA LEU A 82 1.93 6.39 -7.13
C LEU A 82 2.06 4.95 -7.64
N THR A 83 1.21 4.57 -8.58
CA THR A 83 1.19 3.26 -9.26
C THR A 83 1.43 3.42 -10.77
N VAL A 84 1.47 2.32 -11.52
CA VAL A 84 1.68 2.29 -12.99
C VAL A 84 0.70 1.30 -13.62
N ASP A 85 -0.60 1.49 -13.38
CA ASP A 85 -1.66 0.60 -13.89
C ASP A 85 -2.26 1.10 -15.22
N THR A 86 -2.25 2.41 -15.46
CA THR A 86 -2.76 3.04 -16.68
C THR A 86 -1.72 3.90 -17.40
N LYS A 87 -2.09 4.40 -18.59
CA LYS A 87 -1.26 5.34 -19.34
C LYS A 87 -1.05 6.66 -18.57
N GLU A 88 -2.10 7.17 -17.95
CA GLU A 88 -2.09 8.40 -17.15
C GLU A 88 -1.22 8.23 -15.90
N ASP A 89 -1.27 7.05 -15.26
CA ASP A 89 -0.39 6.70 -14.14
C ASP A 89 1.09 6.74 -14.58
N LEU A 90 1.44 6.13 -15.72
CA LEU A 90 2.79 6.15 -16.28
C LEU A 90 3.26 7.58 -16.63
N GLU A 91 2.40 8.37 -17.26
CA GLU A 91 2.69 9.77 -17.57
C GLU A 91 2.93 10.58 -16.30
N MET A 92 2.16 10.31 -15.24
CA MET A 92 2.34 10.96 -13.95
C MET A 92 3.68 10.58 -13.31
N MET A 93 4.04 9.29 -13.31
CA MET A 93 5.32 8.84 -12.75
C MET A 93 6.51 9.46 -13.51
N ARG A 94 6.41 9.61 -14.84
CA ARG A 94 7.44 10.31 -15.64
C ARG A 94 7.58 11.77 -15.25
N LYS A 95 6.47 12.50 -15.05
CA LYS A 95 6.49 13.90 -14.61
C LYS A 95 7.09 14.07 -13.22
N ILE A 96 6.71 13.20 -12.27
CA ILE A 96 7.27 13.18 -10.91
C ILE A 96 8.77 12.91 -10.98
N TYR A 97 9.18 11.89 -11.73
CA TYR A 97 10.59 11.53 -11.90
C TYR A 97 11.39 12.69 -12.50
N ALA A 98 10.89 13.32 -13.58
CA ALA A 98 11.56 14.47 -14.20
C ALA A 98 11.71 15.67 -13.27
N LYS A 99 10.78 15.87 -12.32
CA LYS A 99 10.82 16.98 -11.36
C LYS A 99 11.75 16.74 -10.17
N PHE A 100 11.80 15.49 -9.66
CA PHE A 100 12.47 15.19 -8.39
C PHE A 100 13.75 14.37 -8.50
N TYR A 101 14.01 13.73 -9.64
CA TYR A 101 15.21 12.91 -9.77
C TYR A 101 16.46 13.79 -9.90
N ASP A 102 17.34 13.69 -8.92
CA ASP A 102 18.61 14.42 -8.85
C ASP A 102 19.84 13.48 -8.88
N GLY A 103 19.62 12.20 -9.22
CA GLY A 103 20.62 11.13 -9.09
C GLY A 103 20.38 10.22 -7.88
N ASN A 104 19.46 10.58 -6.97
CA ASN A 104 19.04 9.75 -5.83
C ASN A 104 17.60 9.22 -5.98
N LEU A 105 17.20 8.35 -5.05
CA LEU A 105 15.82 7.90 -4.95
C LEU A 105 14.88 9.07 -4.65
N VAL A 106 13.79 9.17 -5.42
CA VAL A 106 12.75 10.18 -5.19
C VAL A 106 12.11 9.96 -3.82
N ASN A 107 12.14 11.00 -2.98
CA ASN A 107 11.58 10.95 -1.63
C ASN A 107 10.06 11.16 -1.67
N VAL A 108 9.31 10.14 -1.27
CA VAL A 108 7.85 10.17 -1.24
C VAL A 108 7.27 11.35 -0.44
N ARG A 109 7.97 11.82 0.61
CA ARG A 109 7.51 12.97 1.40
C ARG A 109 7.47 14.25 0.58
N ASP A 110 8.39 14.42 -0.36
CA ASP A 110 8.43 15.61 -1.20
C ASP A 110 7.35 15.55 -2.29
N VAL A 111 7.04 14.35 -2.79
CA VAL A 111 5.89 14.13 -3.68
C VAL A 111 4.56 14.39 -2.96
N ILE A 112 4.42 13.95 -1.70
CA ILE A 112 3.22 14.25 -0.88
C ILE A 112 3.09 15.76 -0.63
N LYS A 113 4.19 16.46 -0.33
CA LYS A 113 4.16 17.93 -0.19
C LYS A 113 3.68 18.60 -1.48
N LEU A 114 4.19 18.18 -2.63
CA LEU A 114 3.75 18.68 -3.93
C LEU A 114 2.27 18.41 -4.17
N TYR A 115 1.79 17.21 -3.86
CA TYR A 115 0.37 16.87 -3.99
C TYR A 115 -0.54 17.79 -3.15
N ARG A 116 -0.10 18.15 -1.95
CA ARG A 116 -0.84 19.04 -1.06
C ARG A 116 -0.79 20.50 -1.50
N SER A 117 0.30 20.95 -2.12
CA SER A 117 0.47 22.33 -2.56
C SER A 117 -0.05 22.61 -3.97
N GLU A 118 0.04 21.63 -4.86
CA GLU A 118 -0.28 21.72 -6.30
C GLU A 118 -1.06 20.46 -6.74
N PRO A 119 -2.27 20.18 -6.20
CA PRO A 119 -3.03 18.98 -6.54
C PRO A 119 -3.36 18.84 -8.03
N GLU A 120 -3.50 19.96 -8.75
CA GLU A 120 -3.71 20.02 -10.20
C GLU A 120 -2.54 19.48 -11.03
N PHE A 121 -1.35 19.38 -10.44
CA PHE A 121 -0.20 18.70 -11.06
C PHE A 121 -0.51 17.20 -11.31
N PHE A 122 -1.40 16.61 -10.52
CA PHE A 122 -1.68 15.18 -10.50
C PHE A 122 -2.92 14.82 -11.30
N THR A 123 -2.71 14.52 -12.57
CA THR A 123 -3.78 14.24 -13.53
C THR A 123 -4.37 12.83 -13.40
N ASN A 124 -3.65 11.90 -12.76
CA ASN A 124 -4.13 10.53 -12.54
C ASN A 124 -5.04 10.40 -11.30
N SER A 125 -5.24 11.46 -10.52
CA SER A 125 -6.09 11.48 -9.32
C SER A 125 -7.56 11.12 -9.59
N VAL A 126 -8.03 11.28 -10.84
CA VAL A 126 -9.38 10.90 -11.28
C VAL A 126 -9.58 9.39 -11.42
N ILE A 127 -8.49 8.61 -11.46
CA ILE A 127 -8.55 7.16 -11.63
C ILE A 127 -8.86 6.50 -10.29
N ARG A 128 -9.97 5.76 -10.23
CA ARG A 128 -10.35 5.02 -9.03
C ARG A 128 -9.52 3.72 -8.92
N GLN A 129 -8.79 3.57 -7.81
CA GLN A 129 -8.21 2.27 -7.45
C GLN A 129 -9.32 1.26 -7.17
N ARG A 130 -9.17 0.04 -7.69
CA ARG A 130 -10.01 -1.10 -7.31
C ARG A 130 -9.21 -2.00 -6.36
N TYR A 131 -9.84 -2.35 -5.25
CA TYR A 131 -9.39 -3.37 -4.30
C TYR A 131 -10.50 -4.41 -4.17
N GLY A 132 -10.22 -5.58 -3.59
CA GLY A 132 -11.30 -6.43 -3.10
C GLY A 132 -12.10 -5.72 -2.01
N SER A 133 -13.38 -6.09 -1.87
CA SER A 133 -14.36 -5.37 -1.06
C SER A 133 -13.96 -5.22 0.41
N GLU A 134 -13.38 -6.28 0.98
CA GLU A 134 -12.97 -6.28 2.39
C GLU A 134 -11.74 -5.40 2.63
N ARG A 135 -10.76 -5.46 1.74
CA ARG A 135 -9.60 -4.57 1.78
C ARG A 135 -10.01 -3.10 1.67
N GLU A 136 -10.89 -2.77 0.72
CA GLU A 136 -11.38 -1.40 0.56
C GLU A 136 -12.09 -0.91 1.83
N ARG A 137 -12.89 -1.77 2.49
CA ARG A 137 -13.56 -1.46 3.76
C ARG A 137 -12.55 -1.17 4.88
N ILE A 138 -11.57 -2.05 5.07
CA ILE A 138 -10.58 -1.93 6.16
C ILE A 138 -9.69 -0.71 5.99
N LEU A 139 -9.21 -0.44 4.76
CA LEU A 139 -8.36 0.72 4.48
C LEU A 139 -9.09 2.07 4.62
N LYS A 140 -10.43 2.10 4.53
CA LYS A 140 -11.23 3.32 4.75
C LYS A 140 -11.60 3.55 6.22
N LEU A 141 -11.70 2.49 7.02
CA LEU A 141 -12.13 2.57 8.43
C LEU A 141 -10.97 2.79 9.41
N GLY A 142 -9.76 2.31 9.08
CA GLY A 142 -8.57 2.43 9.93
C GLY A 142 -7.72 3.63 9.61
#